data_AF-A0A8D0P3T8-F1
#
_entry.id   AF-A0A8D0P3T8-F1
#
_cell.length_a   1.000
_cell.length_b   1.000
_cell.length_c   1.000
_cell.angle_alpha   90.00
_cell.angle_beta   90.00
_cell.angle_gamma   90.00
#
_symmetry.space_group_name_H-M   'P 1'
#
loop_
_entity.id
_entity.type
_entity.pdbx_description
1 polymer ?
#
loop_
_entity_poly.entity_id
_entity_poly.type
_entity_poly.pdbx_seq_one_letter_code
_entity_poly.pdbx_strand_id
1 'polypeptide(L)'
;MGLLRIMMPPKLQLLAVVAFAVAMLFLENQIQKLEESRSKLERAIARHEVREIEQRHTMDGPRQEAALDEEEDLVIIYNRVPKTASTSFTNIAYDLCAKNKYHVLHINTTKNNPVMSLQDQVRFVKNITSWKEMKPGFYHGHVSYLDFAKGPTFLSIVHGLPEMLARRGLPLGLTCAALSLLQTFDECVAEGGSDCAPEKLWLQIPFFCGHSSECWNVGSRWAMDQAKYNLINEYFLVGVTEELEDFVMLLEAALPRFFRGATELYRTGKKSHLRKTTEKKLPTKQTIAKLQQSHIWKMENEFYEFALEQFQFIRAHAVREKDGDLFILAQNFFYEKIYPKSN
;
A
#
# COMPACT_ATOMS: atom_id res chain seq x y z
N MET A 1 15.08 -47.07 -53.22
CA MET A 1 16.20 -46.20 -53.63
C MET A 1 16.87 -45.69 -52.36
N GLY A 2 17.96 -46.33 -51.96
CA GLY A 2 18.61 -46.11 -50.66
C GLY A 2 19.50 -44.87 -50.67
N LEU A 3 19.44 -44.09 -49.58
CA LEU A 3 20.33 -42.97 -49.33
C LEU A 3 21.78 -43.44 -49.21
N LEU A 4 22.66 -42.84 -50.01
CA LEU A 4 24.11 -43.03 -49.97
C LEU A 4 24.65 -42.40 -48.67
N ARG A 5 24.90 -43.22 -47.64
CA ARG A 5 25.66 -42.79 -46.45
C ARG A 5 27.12 -42.61 -46.85
N ILE A 6 27.55 -41.36 -47.00
CA ILE A 6 28.96 -41.00 -47.09
C ILE A 6 29.57 -41.20 -45.69
N MET A 7 30.18 -42.37 -45.46
CA MET A 7 30.95 -42.63 -44.24
C MET A 7 32.27 -41.86 -44.32
N MET A 8 32.40 -40.80 -43.51
CA MET A 8 33.68 -40.09 -43.37
C MET A 8 34.74 -41.03 -42.78
N PRO A 9 36.01 -40.95 -43.24
CA PRO A 9 37.08 -41.78 -42.70
C PRO A 9 37.25 -41.55 -41.19
N PRO A 10 37.52 -42.58 -40.39
CA PRO A 10 37.64 -42.47 -38.93
C PRO A 10 38.70 -41.44 -38.47
N LYS A 11 39.72 -41.18 -39.31
CA LYS A 11 40.71 -40.12 -39.08
C LYS A 11 40.13 -38.70 -39.17
N LEU A 12 39.17 -38.44 -40.06
CA LEU A 12 38.49 -37.14 -40.15
C LEU A 12 37.50 -36.93 -39.00
N GLN A 13 36.84 -37.99 -38.53
CA GLN A 13 35.95 -37.92 -37.36
C GLN A 13 36.74 -37.57 -36.09
N LEU A 14 37.92 -38.17 -35.89
CA LEU A 14 38.79 -37.86 -34.76
C LEU A 14 39.27 -36.40 -34.80
N LEU A 15 39.65 -35.88 -35.97
CA LEU A 15 40.03 -34.48 -36.15
C LEU A 15 38.88 -33.52 -35.82
N ALA A 16 37.65 -33.85 -36.23
CA ALA A 16 36.48 -33.02 -35.94
C ALA A 16 36.17 -32.97 -34.42
N VAL A 17 36.31 -34.10 -33.71
CA VAL A 17 36.10 -34.16 -32.25
C VAL A 17 37.18 -33.36 -31.51
N VAL A 18 38.45 -33.47 -31.94
CA VAL A 18 39.55 -32.70 -31.34
C VAL A 18 39.36 -31.21 -31.60
N ALA A 19 39.00 -30.81 -32.82
CA ALA A 19 38.72 -29.40 -33.13
C ALA A 19 37.56 -28.84 -32.31
N PHE A 20 36.49 -29.62 -32.11
CA PHE A 20 35.35 -29.23 -31.28
C PHE A 20 35.75 -29.08 -29.79
N ALA A 21 36.54 -30.00 -29.26
CA ALA A 21 37.03 -29.93 -27.88
C ALA A 21 37.92 -28.68 -27.65
N VAL A 22 38.80 -28.35 -28.60
CA VAL A 22 39.62 -27.13 -28.54
C VAL A 22 38.74 -25.87 -28.62
N ALA A 23 37.70 -25.87 -29.46
CA ALA A 23 36.78 -24.75 -29.56
C ALA A 23 35.98 -24.53 -28.26
N MET A 24 35.52 -25.62 -27.62
CA MET A 24 34.82 -25.56 -26.33
C MET A 24 35.73 -24.99 -25.24
N LEU A 25 36.97 -25.46 -25.13
CA LEU A 25 37.94 -24.92 -24.16
C LEU A 25 38.24 -23.44 -24.40
N PHE A 26 38.29 -23.01 -25.67
CA PHE A 26 38.46 -21.59 -26.00
C PHE A 26 37.25 -20.76 -25.56
N LEU A 27 36.03 -21.25 -25.79
CA LEU A 27 34.79 -20.58 -25.38
C LEU A 27 34.67 -20.47 -23.86
N GLU A 28 34.96 -21.55 -23.11
CA GLU A 28 34.96 -21.53 -21.65
C GLU A 28 35.95 -20.50 -21.09
N ASN A 29 37.16 -20.42 -21.66
CA ASN A 29 38.16 -19.43 -21.28
C ASN A 29 37.71 -17.98 -21.59
N GLN A 30 36.99 -17.76 -22.70
CA GLN A 30 36.42 -16.44 -23.01
C GLN A 30 35.30 -16.06 -22.05
N ILE A 31 34.42 -17.01 -21.70
CA ILE A 31 33.34 -16.80 -20.72
C ILE A 31 33.92 -16.43 -19.36
N GLN A 32 34.94 -17.18 -18.90
CA GLN A 32 35.57 -16.93 -17.61
C GLN A 32 36.25 -15.55 -17.55
N LYS A 33 36.89 -15.10 -18.64
CA LYS A 33 37.42 -13.74 -18.75
C LYS A 33 36.32 -12.68 -18.72
N LEU A 34 35.19 -12.94 -19.36
CA LEU A 34 34.05 -12.03 -19.38
C LEU A 34 33.46 -11.86 -17.97
N GLU A 35 33.27 -12.96 -17.25
CA GLU A 35 32.77 -12.95 -15.86
C GLU A 35 33.71 -12.20 -14.91
N GLU A 36 35.02 -12.39 -15.06
CA GLU A 36 36.01 -11.67 -14.26
C GLU A 36 35.99 -10.16 -14.54
N SER A 37 35.84 -9.77 -15.82
CA SER A 37 35.71 -8.36 -16.21
C SER A 37 34.43 -7.72 -15.66
N ARG A 38 33.31 -8.46 -15.68
CA ARG A 38 32.03 -8.03 -15.11
C ARG A 38 32.14 -7.81 -13.60
N SER A 39 32.75 -8.74 -12.88
CA SER A 39 33.00 -8.61 -11.43
C SER A 39 33.89 -7.40 -11.09
N LYS A 40 34.87 -7.07 -11.95
CA LYS A 40 35.71 -5.87 -11.77
C LYS A 40 34.91 -4.59 -11.99
N LEU A 41 34.03 -4.58 -13.00
CA LEU A 41 33.16 -3.43 -13.30
C LEU A 41 32.13 -3.20 -12.18
N GLU A 42 31.46 -4.25 -11.71
CA GLU A 42 30.50 -4.17 -10.59
C GLU A 42 31.16 -3.63 -9.32
N ARG A 43 32.40 -4.06 -9.01
CA ARG A 43 33.17 -3.51 -7.87
C ARG A 43 33.57 -2.06 -8.08
N ALA A 44 33.88 -1.64 -9.31
CA ALA A 44 34.22 -0.26 -9.61
C ALA A 44 33.00 0.67 -9.48
N ILE A 45 31.83 0.22 -9.94
CA ILE A 45 30.55 0.93 -9.79
C ILE A 45 30.20 1.07 -8.31
N ALA A 46 30.25 -0.03 -7.54
CA ALA A 46 29.96 0.02 -6.09
C ALA A 46 30.89 0.98 -5.34
N ARG A 47 32.18 1.03 -5.71
CA ARG A 47 33.13 2.01 -5.12
C ARG A 47 32.81 3.44 -5.52
N HIS A 48 32.36 3.68 -6.75
CA HIS A 48 31.98 5.01 -7.21
C HIS A 48 30.70 5.50 -6.51
N GLU A 49 29.70 4.63 -6.35
CA GLU A 49 28.47 4.93 -5.61
C GLU A 49 28.75 5.26 -4.14
N VAL A 50 29.58 4.46 -3.46
CA VAL A 50 29.97 4.73 -2.06
C VAL A 50 30.69 6.08 -1.95
N ARG A 51 31.57 6.42 -2.90
CA ARG A 51 32.32 7.67 -2.90
C ARG A 51 31.44 8.89 -3.19
N GLU A 52 30.44 8.76 -4.07
CA GLU A 52 29.43 9.81 -4.27
C GLU A 52 28.56 10.01 -3.02
N ILE A 53 28.18 8.93 -2.34
CA ILE A 53 27.41 8.99 -1.09
C ILE A 53 28.23 9.69 0.01
N GLU A 54 29.49 9.31 0.21
CA GLU A 54 30.39 9.95 1.18
C GLU A 54 30.65 11.44 0.89
N GLN A 55 30.76 11.82 -0.39
CA GLN A 55 30.89 13.23 -0.80
C GLN A 55 29.63 14.05 -0.56
N ARG A 56 28.44 13.45 -0.68
CA ARG A 56 27.17 14.13 -0.32
C ARG A 56 27.04 14.31 1.19
N HIS A 57 27.40 13.29 1.98
CA HIS A 57 27.34 13.35 3.45
C HIS A 57 28.27 14.41 4.07
N THR A 58 29.41 14.72 3.44
CA THR A 58 30.36 15.71 3.97
C THR A 58 29.91 17.17 3.75
N MET A 59 28.93 17.44 2.87
CA MET A 59 28.43 18.79 2.59
C MET A 59 27.14 19.17 3.36
N ASP A 60 26.40 18.21 3.91
CA ASP A 60 25.05 18.43 4.48
C ASP A 60 24.97 18.36 6.03
N GLY A 61 26.09 18.32 6.75
CA GLY A 61 26.14 18.08 8.21
C GLY A 61 25.09 18.83 9.07
N PRO A 62 24.92 20.17 8.94
CA PRO A 62 23.90 20.92 9.70
C PRO A 62 22.46 20.68 9.24
N ARG A 63 22.25 20.33 7.96
CA ARG A 63 20.93 19.96 7.41
C ARG A 63 20.53 18.54 7.80
N GLN A 64 21.51 17.66 7.99
CA GLN A 64 21.30 16.28 8.38
C GLN A 64 20.81 16.17 9.84
N GLU A 65 21.32 16.97 10.77
CA GLU A 65 20.82 17.02 12.15
C GLU A 65 19.37 17.52 12.22
N ALA A 66 19.02 18.60 11.49
CA ALA A 66 17.65 19.10 11.43
C ALA A 66 16.67 18.11 10.74
N ALA A 67 17.11 17.42 9.68
CA ALA A 67 16.32 16.40 9.00
C ALA A 67 16.09 15.15 9.88
N LEU A 68 17.07 14.77 10.71
CA LEU A 68 16.91 13.69 11.67
C LEU A 68 15.91 14.05 12.76
N ASP A 69 15.95 15.28 13.28
CA ASP A 69 14.97 15.77 14.27
C ASP A 69 13.54 15.81 13.68
N GLU A 70 13.38 16.19 12.41
CA GLU A 70 12.09 16.13 11.71
C GLU A 70 11.58 14.71 11.51
N GLU A 71 12.47 13.76 11.17
CA GLU A 71 12.10 12.34 11.04
C GLU A 71 11.68 11.71 12.38
N GLU A 72 12.23 12.17 13.50
CA GLU A 72 11.90 11.69 14.85
C GLU A 72 10.55 12.25 15.37
N ASP A 73 10.03 13.35 14.82
CA ASP A 73 8.73 13.94 15.23
C ASP A 73 7.53 13.45 14.38
N LEU A 74 7.76 12.54 13.43
CA LEU A 74 6.72 12.08 12.50
C LEU A 74 5.63 11.22 13.18
N VAL A 75 4.38 11.51 12.84
CA VAL A 75 3.23 10.69 13.23
C VAL A 75 2.39 10.33 12.01
N ILE A 76 2.11 9.05 11.83
CA ILE A 76 1.16 8.52 10.85
C ILE A 76 -0.12 8.11 11.57
N ILE A 77 -1.28 8.55 11.07
CA ILE A 77 -2.58 8.03 11.45
C ILE A 77 -3.16 7.22 10.28
N TYR A 78 -3.28 5.91 10.49
CA TYR A 78 -3.99 5.01 9.61
C TYR A 78 -5.39 4.72 10.16
N ASN A 79 -6.36 5.57 9.80
CA ASN A 79 -7.74 5.46 10.26
C ASN A 79 -8.50 4.39 9.45
N ARG A 80 -8.14 3.15 9.72
CA ARG A 80 -8.49 1.96 8.94
C ARG A 80 -10.01 1.73 8.81
N VAL A 81 -10.46 1.64 7.57
CA VAL A 81 -11.80 1.17 7.24
C VAL A 81 -11.92 -0.35 7.48
N PRO A 82 -13.03 -0.86 8.03
CA PRO A 82 -13.27 -2.29 8.15
C PRO A 82 -13.26 -3.02 6.79
N LYS A 83 -12.64 -4.20 6.76
CA LYS A 83 -12.64 -5.15 5.61
C LYS A 83 -11.90 -4.69 4.34
N THR A 84 -11.03 -3.68 4.43
CA THR A 84 -10.21 -3.16 3.32
C THR A 84 -8.76 -3.67 3.33
N ALA A 85 -8.56 -4.96 3.62
CA ALA A 85 -7.24 -5.57 3.86
C ALA A 85 -6.38 -4.90 4.95
N SER A 86 -6.98 -4.03 5.77
CA SER A 86 -6.30 -3.24 6.81
C SER A 86 -5.49 -4.06 7.81
N THR A 87 -5.84 -5.33 8.03
CA THR A 87 -5.05 -6.22 8.90
C THR A 87 -3.74 -6.63 8.26
N SER A 88 -3.73 -6.96 6.97
CA SER A 88 -2.49 -7.26 6.25
C SER A 88 -1.54 -6.07 6.31
N PHE A 89 -2.03 -4.88 5.94
CA PHE A 89 -1.22 -3.66 5.93
C PHE A 89 -0.68 -3.30 7.32
N THR A 90 -1.51 -3.35 8.36
CA THR A 90 -1.06 -3.04 9.73
C THR A 90 0.03 -4.02 10.22
N ASN A 91 -0.02 -5.29 9.82
CA ASN A 91 1.00 -6.25 10.24
C ASN A 91 2.37 -5.95 9.63
N ILE A 92 2.43 -5.35 8.44
CA ILE A 92 3.69 -4.84 7.88
C ILE A 92 4.30 -3.80 8.84
N ALA A 93 3.47 -2.86 9.34
CA ALA A 93 3.94 -1.87 10.29
C ALA A 93 4.45 -2.52 11.60
N TYR A 94 3.73 -3.49 12.16
CA TYR A 94 4.18 -4.22 13.34
C TYR A 94 5.49 -5.01 13.13
N ASP A 95 5.65 -5.65 11.98
CA ASP A 95 6.84 -6.46 11.69
C ASP A 95 8.07 -5.57 11.40
N LEU A 96 7.88 -4.33 10.91
CA LEU A 96 8.96 -3.38 10.60
C LEU A 96 9.32 -2.43 11.75
N CYS A 97 8.41 -2.16 12.70
CA CYS A 97 8.58 -1.09 13.68
C CYS A 97 9.84 -1.22 14.55
N ALA A 98 10.20 -2.44 14.94
CA ALA A 98 11.42 -2.69 15.71
C ALA A 98 12.70 -2.41 14.89
N LYS A 99 12.71 -2.79 13.61
CA LYS A 99 13.87 -2.60 12.73
C LYS A 99 14.02 -1.14 12.31
N ASN A 100 12.90 -0.48 12.02
CA ASN A 100 12.85 0.88 11.51
C ASN A 100 12.70 1.93 12.63
N LYS A 101 12.73 1.51 13.90
CA LYS A 101 12.76 2.35 15.10
C LYS A 101 11.58 3.35 15.17
N TYR A 102 10.37 2.81 15.21
CA TYR A 102 9.15 3.59 15.45
C TYR A 102 8.15 2.77 16.30
N HIS A 103 7.10 3.42 16.77
CA HIS A 103 6.07 2.81 17.61
C HIS A 103 4.79 2.53 16.83
N VAL A 104 4.11 1.43 17.14
CA VAL A 104 2.81 1.08 16.54
C VAL A 104 1.76 1.00 17.64
N LEU A 105 0.70 1.79 17.53
CA LEU A 105 -0.35 1.90 18.54
C LEU A 105 -1.72 1.64 17.93
N HIS A 106 -2.50 0.76 18.57
CA HIS A 106 -3.89 0.52 18.18
C HIS A 106 -4.84 1.39 18.99
N ILE A 107 -5.68 2.16 18.30
CA ILE A 107 -6.73 2.99 18.87
C ILE A 107 -7.98 2.13 19.03
N ASN A 108 -8.38 1.90 20.28
CA ASN A 108 -9.60 1.20 20.61
C ASN A 108 -10.68 2.18 21.09
N THR A 109 -11.87 2.13 20.51
CA THR A 109 -13.01 2.94 20.90
C THR A 109 -14.10 2.07 21.52
N THR A 110 -14.84 2.61 22.49
CA THR A 110 -15.93 1.89 23.15
C THR A 110 -16.96 1.42 22.11
N LYS A 111 -17.25 0.11 22.10
CA LYS A 111 -18.14 -0.54 21.12
C LYS A 111 -17.72 -0.37 19.66
N ASN A 112 -16.44 -0.10 19.39
CA ASN A 112 -15.91 0.23 18.05
C ASN A 112 -16.65 1.41 17.40
N ASN A 113 -17.10 2.39 18.20
CA ASN A 113 -17.72 3.60 17.67
C ASN A 113 -16.67 4.41 16.89
N PRO A 114 -16.88 4.69 15.59
CA PRO A 114 -15.94 5.46 14.78
C PRO A 114 -15.92 6.96 15.14
N VAL A 115 -16.92 7.46 15.88
CA VAL A 115 -17.03 8.86 16.27
C VAL A 115 -16.60 9.04 17.73
N MET A 116 -15.57 9.85 17.96
CA MET A 116 -15.16 10.29 19.29
C MET A 116 -16.02 11.46 19.79
N SER A 117 -16.24 11.52 21.10
CA SER A 117 -16.81 12.70 21.75
C SER A 117 -15.87 13.91 21.63
N LEU A 118 -16.38 15.14 21.73
CA LEU A 118 -15.56 16.35 21.60
C LEU A 118 -14.39 16.36 22.61
N GLN A 119 -14.64 15.97 23.86
CA GLN A 119 -13.60 15.86 24.89
C GLN A 119 -12.55 14.79 24.56
N ASP A 120 -12.96 13.68 23.95
CA ASP A 120 -12.02 12.62 23.54
C ASP A 120 -11.22 13.01 22.31
N GLN A 121 -11.82 13.76 21.37
CA GLN A 121 -11.08 14.36 20.25
C GLN A 121 -9.95 15.26 20.76
N VAL A 122 -10.25 16.16 21.71
CA VAL A 122 -9.23 17.04 22.32
C VAL A 122 -8.13 16.23 23.03
N ARG A 123 -8.50 15.19 23.78
CA ARG A 123 -7.51 14.31 24.45
C ARG A 123 -6.66 13.56 23.45
N PHE A 124 -7.28 13.04 22.39
CA PHE A 124 -6.61 12.28 21.36
C PHE A 124 -5.61 13.15 20.59
N VAL A 125 -6.02 14.35 20.18
CA VAL A 125 -5.15 15.34 19.54
C VAL A 125 -3.97 15.69 20.44
N LYS A 126 -4.21 15.97 21.73
CA LYS A 126 -3.13 16.25 22.69
C LYS A 126 -2.17 15.07 22.81
N ASN A 127 -2.68 13.85 23.02
CA ASN A 127 -1.85 12.67 23.17
C ASN A 127 -0.96 12.45 21.93
N ILE A 128 -1.53 12.53 20.73
CA ILE A 128 -0.77 12.31 19.49
C ILE A 128 0.31 13.37 19.28
N THR A 129 -0.02 14.64 19.55
CA THR A 129 0.89 15.75 19.27
C THR A 129 2.00 15.87 20.32
N SER A 130 1.71 15.61 21.61
CA SER A 130 2.65 15.87 22.70
C SER A 130 3.39 14.63 23.25
N TRP A 131 2.98 13.41 22.90
CA TRP A 131 3.59 12.19 23.43
C TRP A 131 4.88 11.85 22.71
N LYS A 132 5.97 12.55 23.07
CA LYS A 132 7.28 12.46 22.40
C LYS A 132 7.88 11.06 22.45
N GLU A 133 7.67 10.30 23.53
CA GLU A 133 8.21 8.95 23.70
C GLU A 133 7.61 7.93 22.72
N MET A 134 6.51 8.26 22.06
CA MET A 134 5.86 7.41 21.05
C MET A 134 6.14 7.90 19.62
N LYS A 135 7.02 8.87 19.44
CA LYS A 135 7.43 9.38 18.13
C LYS A 135 8.79 8.79 17.73
N PRO A 136 8.98 8.38 16.46
CA PRO A 136 7.96 8.34 15.40
C PRO A 136 6.87 7.31 15.68
N GLY A 137 5.62 7.65 15.35
CA GLY A 137 4.45 6.88 15.77
C GLY A 137 3.52 6.52 14.62
N PHE A 138 3.11 5.25 14.53
CA PHE A 138 2.08 4.76 13.62
C PHE A 138 0.84 4.36 14.42
N TYR A 139 -0.18 5.20 14.38
CA TYR A 139 -1.45 4.99 15.06
C TYR A 139 -2.47 4.41 14.09
N HIS A 140 -3.16 3.33 14.46
CA HIS A 140 -4.21 2.75 13.62
C HIS A 140 -5.45 2.37 14.42
N GLY A 141 -6.62 2.52 13.83
CA GLY A 141 -7.88 2.12 14.46
C GLY A 141 -9.11 2.47 13.64
N HIS A 142 -10.25 1.96 14.06
CA HIS A 142 -11.54 2.21 13.42
C HIS A 142 -12.13 3.53 13.92
N VAL A 143 -11.58 4.65 13.41
CA VAL A 143 -11.99 6.01 13.76
C VAL A 143 -12.20 6.78 12.45
N SER A 144 -13.22 7.63 12.39
CA SER A 144 -13.39 8.53 11.24
C SER A 144 -12.32 9.61 11.21
N TYR A 145 -12.15 10.27 10.06
CA TYR A 145 -11.24 11.39 9.91
C TYR A 145 -11.48 12.44 11.00
N LEU A 146 -10.40 12.86 11.64
CA LEU A 146 -10.40 13.92 12.64
C LEU A 146 -9.45 14.99 12.14
N ASP A 147 -9.94 16.22 12.06
CA ASP A 147 -9.14 17.35 11.65
C ASP A 147 -8.14 17.73 12.76
N PHE A 148 -6.86 17.69 12.40
CA PHE A 148 -5.78 18.24 13.18
C PHE A 148 -5.34 19.52 12.48
N ALA A 149 -5.50 20.68 13.14
CA ALA A 149 -5.04 21.95 12.58
C ALA A 149 -3.59 21.91 12.06
N LYS A 150 -2.73 21.13 12.74
CA LYS A 150 -1.40 20.67 12.31
C LYS A 150 -1.06 19.36 13.04
N GLY A 151 -0.40 18.39 12.41
CA GLY A 151 0.26 17.33 13.17
C GLY A 151 0.56 16.03 12.43
N PRO A 152 -0.44 15.22 12.05
CA PRO A 152 -0.18 13.86 11.57
C PRO A 152 -0.40 13.69 10.06
N THR A 153 0.38 12.77 9.49
CA THR A 153 0.20 12.28 8.12
C THR A 153 -0.90 11.22 8.09
N PHE A 154 -1.99 11.47 7.38
CA PHE A 154 -3.08 10.50 7.26
C PHE A 154 -2.89 9.53 6.09
N LEU A 155 -3.14 8.25 6.35
CA LEU A 155 -3.21 7.18 5.35
C LEU A 155 -4.54 6.45 5.49
N SER A 156 -5.06 5.90 4.39
CA SER A 156 -6.18 4.97 4.44
C SER A 156 -6.20 4.03 3.23
N ILE A 157 -7.05 2.99 3.29
CA ILE A 157 -7.27 2.04 2.19
C ILE A 157 -8.77 1.84 2.03
N VAL A 158 -9.26 2.02 0.80
CA VAL A 158 -10.65 1.75 0.38
C VAL A 158 -10.77 0.42 -0.36
N HIS A 159 -12.00 -0.03 -0.63
CA HIS A 159 -12.27 -1.29 -1.32
C HIS A 159 -13.54 -1.15 -2.17
N GLY A 160 -13.55 -1.80 -3.35
CA GLY A 160 -14.75 -1.92 -4.16
C GLY A 160 -15.90 -2.60 -3.40
N LEU A 161 -17.11 -2.06 -3.53
CA LEU A 161 -18.28 -2.51 -2.79
C LEU A 161 -18.63 -4.00 -3.02
N PRO A 162 -18.63 -4.53 -4.27
CA PRO A 162 -19.00 -5.94 -4.50
C PRO A 162 -18.08 -6.93 -3.77
N GLU A 163 -16.78 -6.68 -3.77
CA GLU A 163 -15.80 -7.53 -3.09
C GLU A 163 -15.82 -7.33 -1.57
N MET A 164 -16.05 -6.10 -1.10
CA MET A 164 -16.26 -5.80 0.30
C MET A 164 -17.48 -6.55 0.85
N LEU A 165 -18.57 -6.61 0.08
CA LEU A 165 -19.78 -7.37 0.42
C LEU A 165 -19.53 -8.89 0.45
N ALA A 166 -18.75 -9.42 -0.50
CA ALA A 166 -18.35 -10.82 -0.51
C ALA A 166 -17.48 -11.20 0.71
N ARG A 167 -16.66 -10.27 1.19
CA ARG A 167 -15.85 -10.44 2.42
C ARG A 167 -16.67 -10.24 3.70
N ARG A 168 -17.76 -9.49 3.60
CA ARG A 168 -18.76 -9.26 4.66
C ARG A 168 -19.71 -10.43 4.87
N GLY A 169 -19.57 -11.55 4.13
CA GLY A 169 -20.36 -12.78 4.30
C GLY A 169 -20.79 -12.93 5.76
N LEU A 170 -22.11 -12.93 5.98
CA LEU A 170 -22.86 -12.66 7.22
C LEU A 170 -22.05 -12.66 8.55
N PRO A 171 -22.31 -11.69 9.44
CA PRO A 171 -21.29 -10.96 10.20
C PRO A 171 -20.60 -11.79 11.30
N LEU A 172 -19.27 -11.82 11.24
CA LEU A 172 -18.45 -11.80 12.45
C LEU A 172 -18.40 -10.35 12.98
N GLY A 173 -19.16 -10.07 14.06
CA GLY A 173 -18.69 -9.09 15.06
C GLY A 173 -19.68 -8.07 15.65
N LEU A 174 -20.96 -8.05 15.28
CA LEU A 174 -22.00 -7.43 16.11
C LEU A 174 -22.72 -8.56 16.83
N THR A 175 -22.86 -8.46 18.15
CA THR A 175 -23.61 -9.42 18.97
C THR A 175 -24.95 -9.70 18.29
N CYS A 176 -25.12 -10.93 17.78
CA CYS A 176 -26.40 -11.46 17.36
C CYS A 176 -27.39 -11.37 18.53
N ALA A 177 -28.16 -10.30 18.57
CA ALA A 177 -29.48 -10.34 19.18
C ALA A 177 -30.42 -10.85 18.08
N ALA A 178 -30.73 -12.15 18.16
CA ALA A 178 -31.85 -12.84 17.54
C ALA A 178 -31.83 -13.08 16.01
N LEU A 179 -31.66 -14.38 15.67
CA LEU A 179 -32.50 -15.13 14.70
C LEU A 179 -32.27 -14.98 13.18
N SER A 180 -31.26 -15.68 12.61
CA SER A 180 -31.32 -16.46 11.32
C SER A 180 -29.93 -16.89 10.80
N LEU A 181 -29.27 -17.82 11.50
CA LEU A 181 -27.85 -18.17 11.25
C LEU A 181 -27.54 -19.03 9.98
N LEU A 182 -28.38 -19.03 8.94
CA LEU A 182 -28.23 -19.90 7.76
C LEU A 182 -28.39 -19.20 6.41
N GLN A 183 -28.72 -17.91 6.40
CA GLN A 183 -29.10 -17.20 5.19
C GLN A 183 -27.87 -16.68 4.43
N THR A 184 -27.85 -16.83 3.09
CA THR A 184 -26.79 -16.23 2.26
C THR A 184 -27.01 -14.71 2.10
N PHE A 185 -25.97 -13.98 1.70
CA PHE A 185 -26.12 -12.54 1.42
C PHE A 185 -27.14 -12.28 0.31
N ASP A 186 -27.15 -13.13 -0.73
CA ASP A 186 -28.14 -13.08 -1.81
C ASP A 186 -29.57 -13.29 -1.30
N GLU A 187 -29.79 -14.29 -0.44
CA GLU A 187 -31.08 -14.52 0.19
C GLU A 187 -31.50 -13.33 1.07
N CYS A 188 -30.58 -12.78 1.86
CA CYS A 188 -30.87 -11.59 2.68
C CYS A 188 -31.35 -10.42 1.82
N VAL A 189 -30.66 -10.16 0.71
CA VAL A 189 -31.03 -9.06 -0.21
C VAL A 189 -32.35 -9.36 -0.91
N ALA A 190 -32.64 -10.63 -1.23
CA ALA A 190 -33.92 -11.03 -1.80
C ALA A 190 -35.08 -10.80 -0.83
N GLU A 191 -34.90 -11.15 0.45
CA GLU A 191 -35.89 -11.03 1.51
C GLU A 191 -35.99 -9.63 2.13
N GLY A 192 -35.03 -8.74 1.86
CA GLY A 192 -35.01 -7.39 2.42
C GLY A 192 -34.55 -7.34 3.88
N GLY A 193 -33.60 -8.20 4.25
CA GLY A 193 -33.03 -8.22 5.61
C GLY A 193 -32.29 -6.93 5.99
N SER A 194 -32.31 -6.60 7.28
CA SER A 194 -31.73 -5.35 7.81
C SER A 194 -30.20 -5.28 7.73
N ASP A 195 -29.52 -6.43 7.74
CA ASP A 195 -28.05 -6.52 7.71
C ASP A 195 -27.45 -6.32 6.31
N CYS A 196 -28.25 -6.53 5.26
CA CYS A 196 -27.88 -6.34 3.86
C CYS A 196 -28.59 -5.15 3.21
N ALA A 197 -29.28 -4.34 4.02
CA ALA A 197 -29.99 -3.16 3.55
C ALA A 197 -29.00 -2.12 2.96
N PRO A 198 -29.37 -1.37 1.92
CA PRO A 198 -28.46 -0.44 1.24
C PRO A 198 -27.83 0.61 2.17
N GLU A 199 -28.49 0.99 3.26
CA GLU A 199 -27.98 1.93 4.26
C GLU A 199 -26.72 1.39 4.95
N LYS A 200 -26.54 0.06 5.01
CA LYS A 200 -25.32 -0.58 5.56
C LYS A 200 -24.11 -0.47 4.64
N LEU A 201 -24.29 0.00 3.40
CA LEU A 201 -23.19 0.31 2.49
C LEU A 201 -22.50 1.62 2.86
N TRP A 202 -23.22 2.54 3.50
CA TRP A 202 -22.70 3.85 3.93
C TRP A 202 -21.68 3.69 5.05
N LEU A 203 -20.40 3.63 4.69
CA LEU A 203 -19.30 3.38 5.60
C LEU A 203 -18.02 4.12 5.19
N GLN A 204 -17.57 3.98 3.93
CA GLN A 204 -16.29 4.58 3.55
C GLN A 204 -16.43 6.10 3.53
N ILE A 205 -17.53 6.64 2.99
CA ILE A 205 -17.76 8.08 2.95
C ILE A 205 -17.72 8.72 4.36
N PRO A 206 -18.47 8.25 5.38
CA PRO A 206 -18.36 8.77 6.76
C PRO A 206 -16.95 8.70 7.36
N PHE A 207 -16.17 7.65 7.03
CA PHE A 207 -14.81 7.49 7.54
C PHE A 207 -13.86 8.58 7.03
N PHE A 208 -14.07 9.08 5.80
CA PHE A 208 -13.29 10.18 5.25
C PHE A 208 -13.92 11.56 5.51
N CYS A 209 -15.25 11.65 5.57
CA CYS A 209 -15.97 12.88 5.88
C CYS A 209 -15.67 13.37 7.31
N GLY A 210 -15.65 12.44 8.28
CA GLY A 210 -15.16 12.72 9.63
C GLY A 210 -16.23 12.76 10.73
N HIS A 211 -16.04 13.66 11.70
CA HIS A 211 -16.83 13.72 12.94
C HIS A 211 -18.04 14.68 12.88
N SER A 212 -18.35 15.24 11.72
CA SER A 212 -19.50 16.14 11.54
C SER A 212 -20.82 15.36 11.49
N SER A 213 -21.92 15.96 11.98
CA SER A 213 -23.24 15.30 11.98
C SER A 213 -23.69 14.87 10.59
N GLU A 214 -23.47 15.74 9.60
CA GLU A 214 -23.90 15.51 8.22
C GLU A 214 -23.18 14.31 7.57
N CYS A 215 -21.98 13.96 8.03
CA CYS A 215 -21.26 12.77 7.57
C CYS A 215 -22.03 11.46 7.81
N TRP A 216 -22.82 11.44 8.88
CA TRP A 216 -23.57 10.26 9.34
C TRP A 216 -25.03 10.27 8.87
N ASN A 217 -25.44 11.29 8.12
CA ASN A 217 -26.69 11.31 7.39
C ASN A 217 -26.54 10.46 6.12
N VAL A 218 -27.12 9.26 6.14
CA VAL A 218 -27.00 8.28 5.06
C VAL A 218 -27.49 8.86 3.74
N GLY A 219 -26.62 8.86 2.72
CA GLY A 219 -26.94 9.40 1.39
C GLY A 219 -26.79 10.91 1.27
N SER A 220 -26.18 11.59 2.24
CA SER A 220 -25.93 13.04 2.17
C SER A 220 -24.93 13.38 1.06
N ARG A 221 -25.34 14.24 0.13
CA ARG A 221 -24.45 14.76 -0.93
C ARG A 221 -23.32 15.61 -0.35
N TRP A 222 -23.61 16.40 0.67
CA TRP A 222 -22.58 17.20 1.36
C TRP A 222 -21.50 16.30 1.95
N ALA A 223 -21.88 15.19 2.60
CA ALA A 223 -20.92 14.25 3.19
C ALA A 223 -19.99 13.62 2.14
N MET A 224 -20.55 13.31 0.97
CA MET A 224 -19.81 12.80 -0.18
C MET A 224 -18.78 13.81 -0.70
N ASP A 225 -19.21 15.05 -0.92
CA ASP A 225 -18.33 16.11 -1.42
C ASP A 225 -17.24 16.46 -0.39
N GLN A 226 -17.58 16.47 0.91
CA GLN A 226 -16.61 16.65 2.00
C GLN A 226 -15.62 15.48 2.11
N ALA A 227 -16.06 14.23 1.94
CA ALA A 227 -15.18 13.07 1.94
C ALA A 227 -14.15 13.14 0.81
N LYS A 228 -14.58 13.53 -0.41
CA LYS A 228 -13.68 13.76 -1.54
C LYS A 228 -12.70 14.90 -1.25
N TYR A 229 -13.18 15.99 -0.68
CA TYR A 229 -12.34 17.11 -0.27
C TYR A 229 -11.26 16.66 0.73
N ASN A 230 -11.64 15.95 1.79
CA ASN A 230 -10.68 15.48 2.80
C ASN A 230 -9.68 14.51 2.19
N LEU A 231 -10.13 13.58 1.33
CA LEU A 231 -9.24 12.63 0.64
C LEU A 231 -8.11 13.34 -0.13
N ILE A 232 -8.41 14.47 -0.80
CA ILE A 232 -7.42 15.21 -1.58
C ILE A 232 -6.54 16.12 -0.71
N ASN A 233 -7.13 16.78 0.28
CA ASN A 233 -6.45 17.86 1.00
C ASN A 233 -5.74 17.38 2.29
N GLU A 234 -6.24 16.30 2.90
CA GLU A 234 -5.87 15.91 4.27
C GLU A 234 -5.15 14.56 4.32
N TYR A 235 -5.35 13.71 3.32
CA TYR A 235 -4.68 12.41 3.22
C TYR A 235 -3.42 12.50 2.39
N PHE A 236 -2.34 11.92 2.90
CA PHE A 236 -1.08 11.80 2.17
C PHE A 236 -1.19 10.81 1.00
N LEU A 237 -1.76 9.63 1.27
CA LEU A 237 -2.03 8.63 0.26
C LEU A 237 -3.20 7.74 0.69
N VAL A 238 -4.13 7.51 -0.24
CA VAL A 238 -5.22 6.55 -0.07
C VAL A 238 -5.04 5.45 -1.11
N GLY A 239 -4.85 4.22 -0.64
CA GLY A 239 -4.73 3.05 -1.49
C GLY A 239 -6.08 2.37 -1.73
N VAL A 240 -6.08 1.42 -2.66
CA VAL A 240 -7.19 0.48 -2.89
C VAL A 240 -6.75 -0.93 -2.51
N THR A 241 -7.69 -1.75 -2.05
CA THR A 241 -7.39 -3.11 -1.54
C THR A 241 -6.82 -4.03 -2.63
N GLU A 242 -7.26 -3.81 -3.86
CA GLU A 242 -6.95 -4.57 -5.07
C GLU A 242 -5.52 -4.30 -5.56
N GLU A 243 -4.98 -3.11 -5.27
CA GLU A 243 -3.64 -2.64 -5.66
C GLU A 243 -2.75 -2.40 -4.42
N LEU A 244 -2.92 -3.23 -3.38
CA LEU A 244 -2.23 -3.05 -2.09
C LEU A 244 -0.70 -3.14 -2.20
N GLU A 245 -0.16 -3.92 -3.14
CA GLU A 245 1.28 -4.01 -3.36
C GLU A 245 1.87 -2.68 -3.79
N ASP A 246 1.25 -2.04 -4.79
CA ASP A 246 1.67 -0.74 -5.31
C ASP A 246 1.57 0.33 -4.22
N PHE A 247 0.51 0.28 -3.41
CA PHE A 247 0.36 1.18 -2.27
C PHE A 247 1.51 1.04 -1.27
N VAL A 248 1.90 -0.19 -0.93
CA VAL A 248 3.05 -0.46 -0.05
C VAL A 248 4.35 0.04 -0.67
N MET A 249 4.56 -0.20 -1.96
CA MET A 249 5.77 0.23 -2.68
C MET A 249 5.91 1.76 -2.72
N LEU A 250 4.82 2.49 -2.99
CA LEU A 250 4.81 3.95 -2.98
C LEU A 250 5.11 4.50 -1.57
N LEU A 251 4.57 3.88 -0.52
CA LEU A 251 4.86 4.27 0.87
C LEU A 251 6.30 3.95 1.29
N GLU A 252 6.88 2.86 0.81
CA GLU A 252 8.30 2.54 1.05
C GLU A 252 9.22 3.62 0.45
N ALA A 253 8.90 4.12 -0.74
CA ALA A 253 9.65 5.18 -1.38
C ALA A 253 9.46 6.54 -0.69
N ALA A 254 8.22 6.90 -0.34
CA ALA A 254 7.89 8.23 0.14
C ALA A 254 8.06 8.41 1.66
N LEU A 255 7.87 7.36 2.45
CA LEU A 255 7.97 7.37 3.92
C LEU A 255 8.89 6.24 4.41
N PRO A 256 10.17 6.21 4.00
CA PRO A 256 11.09 5.11 4.27
C PRO A 256 11.36 4.89 5.77
N ARG A 257 11.23 5.93 6.61
CA ARG A 257 11.35 5.81 8.07
C ARG A 257 10.36 4.78 8.64
N PHE A 258 9.18 4.62 8.04
CA PHE A 258 8.18 3.64 8.46
C PHE A 258 8.23 2.36 7.63
N PHE A 259 8.40 2.48 6.31
CA PHE A 259 8.11 1.40 5.36
C PHE A 259 9.34 0.84 4.62
N ARG A 260 10.58 1.20 5.00
CA ARG A 260 11.78 0.56 4.43
C ARG A 260 11.73 -0.96 4.63
N GLY A 261 11.81 -1.71 3.54
CA GLY A 261 11.68 -3.17 3.47
C GLY A 261 10.26 -3.70 3.39
N ALA A 262 9.24 -2.84 3.25
CA ALA A 262 7.84 -3.24 3.26
C ALA A 262 7.42 -4.03 2.02
N THR A 263 7.88 -3.64 0.82
CA THR A 263 7.53 -4.30 -0.43
C THR A 263 8.05 -5.73 -0.44
N GLU A 264 9.31 -5.93 -0.04
CA GLU A 264 9.91 -7.25 0.06
C GLU A 264 9.20 -8.13 1.09
N LEU A 265 8.84 -7.55 2.25
CA LEU A 265 8.08 -8.25 3.27
C LEU A 265 6.67 -8.63 2.78
N TYR A 266 6.03 -7.79 1.97
CA TYR A 266 4.72 -8.10 1.39
C TYR A 266 4.80 -9.22 0.35
N ARG A 267 5.82 -9.20 -0.53
CA ARG A 267 6.01 -10.20 -1.60
C ARG A 267 6.38 -11.58 -1.05
N THR A 268 7.29 -11.63 -0.08
CA THR A 268 7.85 -12.90 0.44
C THR A 268 7.18 -13.38 1.73
N GLY A 269 6.48 -12.49 2.43
CA GLY A 269 5.92 -12.76 3.73
C GLY A 269 4.69 -13.67 3.68
N LYS A 270 4.67 -14.70 4.54
CA LYS A 270 3.50 -15.57 4.75
C LYS A 270 2.28 -14.84 5.34
N LYS A 271 2.47 -13.61 5.81
CA LYS A 271 1.46 -12.73 6.44
C LYS A 271 0.88 -11.67 5.48
N SER A 272 1.17 -11.73 4.18
CA SER A 272 0.66 -10.77 3.19
C SER A 272 -0.87 -10.80 3.03
N HIS A 273 -1.51 -11.95 3.28
CA HIS A 273 -2.97 -12.11 3.17
C HIS A 273 -3.62 -12.67 4.44
N LEU A 274 -3.66 -11.87 5.50
CA LEU A 274 -4.25 -12.25 6.78
C LEU A 274 -5.77 -11.99 6.83
N ARG A 275 -6.44 -12.70 7.76
CA ARG A 275 -7.91 -12.65 7.99
C ARG A 275 -8.73 -12.86 6.73
N LYS A 276 -8.42 -13.90 5.95
CA LYS A 276 -9.29 -14.35 4.85
C LYS A 276 -10.59 -14.89 5.44
N THR A 277 -11.73 -14.45 4.92
CA THR A 277 -13.02 -15.12 5.16
C THR A 277 -12.94 -16.53 4.62
N THR A 278 -13.23 -17.54 5.47
CA THR A 278 -13.11 -18.98 5.16
C THR A 278 -14.07 -19.41 4.05
N GLU A 279 -15.27 -18.83 4.00
CA GLU A 279 -16.22 -19.02 2.91
C GLU A 279 -16.53 -17.68 2.23
N LYS A 280 -15.98 -17.46 1.04
CA LYS A 280 -16.34 -16.31 0.19
C LYS A 280 -17.39 -16.76 -0.82
N LYS A 281 -18.65 -16.49 -0.55
CA LYS A 281 -19.70 -16.55 -1.59
C LYS A 281 -19.81 -15.15 -2.20
N LEU A 282 -19.37 -15.02 -3.44
CA LEU A 282 -19.55 -13.79 -4.20
C LEU A 282 -21.06 -13.58 -4.43
N PRO A 283 -21.59 -12.36 -4.20
CA PRO A 283 -22.97 -12.05 -4.53
C PRO A 283 -23.26 -12.35 -6.01
N THR A 284 -24.46 -12.82 -6.29
CA THR A 284 -24.92 -13.05 -7.66
C THR A 284 -25.00 -11.73 -8.43
N LYS A 285 -24.88 -11.81 -9.77
CA LYS A 285 -25.04 -10.64 -10.65
C LYS A 285 -26.39 -9.94 -10.44
N GLN A 286 -27.44 -10.71 -10.14
CA GLN A 286 -28.78 -10.17 -9.87
C GLN A 286 -28.82 -9.35 -8.57
N THR A 287 -28.22 -9.87 -7.49
CA THR A 287 -28.08 -9.15 -6.21
C THR A 287 -27.29 -7.85 -6.37
N ILE A 288 -26.17 -7.91 -7.10
CA ILE A 288 -25.37 -6.72 -7.39
C ILE A 288 -26.21 -5.69 -8.17
N ALA A 289 -26.90 -6.13 -9.23
CA ALA A 289 -27.74 -5.25 -10.03
C ALA A 289 -28.88 -4.61 -9.20
N LYS A 290 -29.46 -5.34 -8.24
CA LYS A 290 -30.46 -4.80 -7.31
C LYS A 290 -29.86 -3.72 -6.40
N LEU A 291 -28.68 -3.97 -5.81
CA LEU A 291 -28.00 -2.99 -4.95
C LEU A 291 -27.55 -1.75 -5.73
N GLN A 292 -27.10 -1.92 -6.98
CA GLN A 292 -26.69 -0.84 -7.86
C GLN A 292 -27.78 0.19 -8.17
N GLN A 293 -29.04 -0.18 -8.00
CA GLN A 293 -30.17 0.75 -8.16
C GLN A 293 -30.24 1.76 -7.01
N SER A 294 -29.73 1.41 -5.83
CA SER A 294 -29.75 2.28 -4.65
C SER A 294 -28.89 3.53 -4.84
N HIS A 295 -29.42 4.68 -4.40
CA HIS A 295 -28.65 5.91 -4.33
C HIS A 295 -27.39 5.75 -3.46
N ILE A 296 -27.48 5.02 -2.36
CA ILE A 296 -26.36 4.83 -1.41
C ILE A 296 -25.21 4.07 -2.08
N TRP A 297 -25.53 3.02 -2.85
CA TRP A 297 -24.54 2.28 -3.62
C TRP A 297 -23.83 3.18 -4.63
N LYS A 298 -24.60 4.00 -5.37
CA LYS A 298 -24.04 4.90 -6.39
C LYS A 298 -23.04 5.88 -5.80
N MET A 299 -23.34 6.45 -4.63
CA MET A 299 -22.45 7.40 -3.96
C MET A 299 -21.18 6.73 -3.44
N GLU A 300 -21.31 5.62 -2.71
CA GLU A 300 -20.16 4.87 -2.19
C GLU A 300 -19.27 4.34 -3.33
N ASN A 301 -19.87 3.91 -4.45
CA ASN A 301 -19.11 3.53 -5.65
C ASN A 301 -18.44 4.76 -6.30
N GLU A 302 -19.13 5.88 -6.46
CA GLU A 302 -18.53 7.12 -6.98
C GLU A 302 -17.34 7.59 -6.11
N PHE A 303 -17.39 7.37 -4.78
CA PHE A 303 -16.29 7.70 -3.89
C PHE A 303 -15.10 6.75 -4.08
N TYR A 304 -15.38 5.45 -4.21
CA TYR A 304 -14.35 4.44 -4.50
C TYR A 304 -13.65 4.72 -5.83
N GLU A 305 -14.40 4.95 -6.92
CA GLU A 305 -13.82 5.24 -8.24
C GLU A 305 -12.96 6.51 -8.21
N PHE A 306 -13.42 7.54 -7.49
CA PHE A 306 -12.65 8.77 -7.30
C PHE A 306 -11.31 8.51 -6.57
N ALA A 307 -11.34 7.71 -5.50
CA ALA A 307 -10.13 7.33 -4.77
C ALA A 307 -9.18 6.47 -5.63
N LEU A 308 -9.74 5.55 -6.41
CA LEU A 308 -8.99 4.69 -7.35
C LEU A 308 -8.30 5.52 -8.43
N GLU A 309 -9.03 6.43 -9.08
CA GLU A 309 -8.50 7.32 -10.10
C GLU A 309 -7.35 8.17 -9.55
N GLN A 310 -7.54 8.75 -8.35
CA GLN A 310 -6.49 9.51 -7.68
C GLN A 310 -5.25 8.67 -7.36
N PHE A 311 -5.44 7.45 -6.85
CA PHE A 311 -4.35 6.53 -6.55
C PHE A 311 -3.56 6.15 -7.81
N GLN A 312 -4.27 5.79 -8.88
CA GLN A 312 -3.66 5.43 -10.16
C GLN A 312 -2.93 6.61 -10.80
N PHE A 313 -3.46 7.83 -10.68
CA PHE A 313 -2.78 9.05 -11.09
C PHE A 313 -1.45 9.22 -10.35
N ILE A 314 -1.45 9.10 -9.02
CA ILE A 314 -0.23 9.21 -8.21
C ILE A 314 0.78 8.13 -8.62
N ARG A 315 0.33 6.87 -8.74
CA ARG A 315 1.18 5.75 -9.17
C ARG A 315 1.82 6.05 -10.52
N ALA A 316 1.04 6.43 -11.53
CA ALA A 316 1.52 6.71 -12.88
C ALA A 316 2.60 7.82 -12.93
N HIS A 317 2.58 8.75 -11.98
CA HIS A 317 3.58 9.83 -11.87
C HIS A 317 4.74 9.52 -10.92
N ALA A 318 4.70 8.40 -10.21
CA ALA A 318 5.73 7.99 -9.25
C ALA A 318 6.56 6.80 -9.73
N VAL A 319 6.05 5.98 -10.64
CA VAL A 319 6.76 4.78 -11.14
C VAL A 319 6.92 4.78 -12.66
N ARG A 320 7.92 4.02 -13.11
CA ARG A 320 8.12 3.62 -14.50
C ARG A 320 8.05 2.10 -14.59
N GLU A 321 7.27 1.61 -15.54
CA GLU A 321 7.24 0.19 -15.88
C GLU A 321 8.40 -0.16 -16.81
N LYS A 322 9.11 -1.24 -16.49
CA LYS A 322 10.14 -1.83 -17.35
C LYS A 322 10.10 -3.34 -17.20
N ASP A 323 9.95 -4.06 -18.32
CA ASP A 323 9.90 -5.52 -18.37
C ASP A 323 8.79 -6.16 -17.48
N GLY A 324 7.71 -5.42 -17.22
CA GLY A 324 6.59 -5.83 -16.35
C GLY A 324 6.79 -5.54 -14.86
N ASP A 325 7.98 -5.06 -14.47
CA ASP A 325 8.27 -4.62 -13.11
C ASP A 325 8.14 -3.09 -12.97
N LEU A 326 7.63 -2.64 -11.83
CA LEU A 326 7.51 -1.22 -11.50
C LEU A 326 8.76 -0.73 -10.76
N PHE A 327 9.34 0.37 -11.24
CA PHE A 327 10.50 1.03 -10.64
C PHE A 327 10.14 2.46 -10.23
N ILE A 328 10.52 2.88 -9.04
CA ILE A 328 10.30 4.25 -8.55
C ILE A 328 11.13 5.22 -9.39
N LEU A 329 10.52 6.32 -9.82
CA LEU A 329 11.21 7.38 -10.57
C LEU A 329 12.25 8.07 -9.69
N ALA A 330 13.41 8.37 -10.28
CA ALA A 330 14.42 9.18 -9.61
C ALA A 330 13.93 10.62 -9.41
N GLN A 331 14.63 11.37 -8.56
CA GLN A 331 14.35 12.78 -8.34
C GLN A 331 14.41 13.57 -9.66
N ASN A 332 13.29 14.19 -10.02
CA ASN A 332 13.12 14.92 -11.29
C ASN A 332 13.09 16.45 -11.11
N PHE A 333 13.61 16.97 -10.00
CA PHE A 333 13.76 18.40 -9.76
C PHE A 333 15.10 18.71 -9.10
N PHE A 334 15.67 19.87 -9.40
CA PHE A 334 16.86 20.41 -8.74
C PHE A 334 16.72 21.92 -8.59
N TYR A 335 17.41 22.48 -7.61
CA TYR A 335 17.41 23.92 -7.39
C TYR A 335 18.54 24.57 -8.19
N GLU A 336 18.21 25.56 -9.01
CA GLU A 336 19.18 26.40 -9.70
C GLU A 336 19.02 27.88 -9.29
N LYS A 337 20.01 28.72 -9.61
CA LYS A 337 19.98 30.17 -9.33
C LYS A 337 19.77 30.51 -7.84
N ILE A 338 20.42 29.76 -6.96
CA ILE A 338 20.41 30.04 -5.51
C ILE A 338 21.26 31.28 -5.22
N TYR A 339 20.64 32.31 -4.63
CA TYR A 339 21.28 33.56 -4.20
C TYR A 339 20.78 33.98 -2.81
N PRO A 340 21.59 34.68 -2.00
CA PRO A 340 22.97 35.06 -2.27
C PRO A 340 23.90 33.84 -2.28
N LYS A 341 24.95 33.89 -3.11
CA LYS A 341 26.02 32.88 -3.04
C LYS A 341 26.71 33.04 -1.69
N SER A 342 26.88 31.96 -0.91
CA SER A 342 27.68 32.04 0.31
C SER A 342 29.10 32.43 -0.07
N ASN A 343 29.64 33.49 0.54
CA ASN A 343 31.01 33.95 0.33
C ASN A 343 32.03 32.91 0.78
#